data_AF-A0A6D1A8D5-F1
#
_entry.id   AF-A0A6D1A8D5-F1
#
_cell.length_a   1.000
_cell.length_b   1.000
_cell.length_c   1.000
_cell.angle_alpha   90.00
_cell.angle_beta   90.00
_cell.angle_gamma   90.00
#
_symmetry.space_group_name_H-M   'P 1'
#
loop_
_entity.id
_entity.type
_entity.pdbx_description
1 polymer ?
#
loop_
_entity_poly.entity_id
_entity_poly.type
_entity_poly.pdbx_seq_one_letter_code
_entity_poly.pdbx_strand_id
1 'polypeptide(L)' 'MQKFLTIISAINDESRVLILYHLLRYKELCVCDLQELLNMGQSRLSRHLKILKDAGFLY' A
#
# COMPACT_ATOMS: atom_id res chain seq x y z
N MET A 1 -13.96 17.86 2.04
CA MET A 1 -12.51 18.08 2.26
C MET A 1 -11.82 16.91 2.94
N GLN A 2 -12.35 16.37 4.06
CA GLN A 2 -11.70 15.30 4.82
C GLN A 2 -11.30 14.07 3.98
N LYS A 3 -12.23 13.52 3.19
CA LYS A 3 -11.95 12.36 2.32
C LYS A 3 -10.80 12.60 1.34
N PHE A 4 -10.72 13.80 0.77
CA PHE A 4 -9.66 14.18 -0.15
C PHE A 4 -8.31 14.19 0.56
N LEU A 5 -8.23 14.82 1.75
CA LEU A 5 -7.01 14.82 2.56
C LEU A 5 -6.59 13.41 2.98
N THR A 6 -7.52 12.52 3.30
CA THR A 6 -7.23 11.11 3.61
C THR A 6 -6.59 10.40 2.42
N ILE A 7 -7.14 10.55 1.22
CA ILE A 7 -6.61 9.93 -0.01
C ILE A 7 -5.19 10.46 -0.29
N ILE A 8 -5.01 11.78 -0.28
CA ILE A 8 -3.70 12.39 -0.55
C ILE A 8 -2.67 11.97 0.49
N SER A 9 -3.04 11.95 1.78
CA SER A 9 -2.13 11.50 2.86
C SER A 9 -1.77 10.02 2.74
N ALA A 10 -2.69 9.18 2.24
CA ALA A 10 -2.45 7.77 2.02
C ALA A 10 -1.45 7.49 0.88
N ILE A 11 -1.35 8.36 -0.13
CA ILE A 11 -0.36 8.20 -1.22
C ILE A 11 0.89 9.07 -1.07
N ASN A 12 0.91 10.00 -0.12
CA ASN A 12 2.09 10.82 0.18
C ASN A 12 3.15 10.06 1.02
N ASP A 13 3.48 8.85 0.60
CA ASP A 13 4.49 7.97 1.21
C ASP A 13 4.98 6.99 0.16
N GLU A 14 6.30 6.98 -0.03
CA GLU A 14 6.96 6.20 -1.08
C GLU A 14 6.64 4.71 -1.00
N SER A 15 6.66 4.12 0.20
CA SER A 15 6.38 2.69 0.38
C SER A 15 4.96 2.34 -0.09
N ARG A 16 3.97 3.19 0.20
CA ARG A 16 2.58 2.99 -0.26
C ARG A 16 2.43 3.15 -1.76
N VAL A 17 3.13 4.10 -2.38
CA VAL A 17 3.16 4.25 -3.83
C VAL A 17 3.78 3.03 -4.51
N LEU A 18 4.89 2.50 -3.97
CA LEU A 18 5.53 1.30 -4.48
C LEU A 18 4.63 0.06 -4.36
N ILE A 19 3.89 -0.09 -3.25
CA ILE A 19 2.89 -1.16 -3.11
C ILE A 19 1.86 -1.08 -4.26
N LEU A 20 1.28 0.10 -4.50
CA LEU A 20 0.29 0.28 -5.58
C LEU A 20 0.90 0.02 -6.97
N TYR A 21 2.15 0.46 -7.19
CA TYR A 21 2.87 0.20 -8.44
C TYR A 21 3.05 -1.31 -8.68
N HIS A 22 3.46 -2.07 -7.67
CA HIS A 22 3.62 -3.52 -7.81
C HIS A 22 2.28 -4.22 -8.01
N LEU A 23 1.23 -3.83 -7.29
CA LEU A 23 -0.12 -4.37 -7.49
C LEU A 23 -0.68 -4.09 -8.89
N LEU A 24 -0.31 -2.98 -9.52
CA LEU A 24 -0.66 -2.70 -10.91
C LEU A 24 0.16 -3.53 -11.91
N ARG A 25 1.44 -3.76 -11.60
CA ARG A 25 2.39 -4.44 -12.49
C ARG A 25 2.22 -5.95 -12.52
N TYR A 26 1.82 -6.56 -11.40
CA TYR A 26 1.70 -8.01 -11.23
C TYR A 26 0.24 -8.42 -11.09
N LYS A 27 -0.16 -9.52 -11.75
CA LYS A 27 -1.56 -10.00 -11.72
C LYS A 27 -1.99 -10.55 -10.36
N GLU A 28 -1.08 -11.22 -9.68
CA GLU A 28 -1.30 -11.83 -8.37
C GLU A 28 -0.07 -11.58 -7.51
N LEU A 29 -0.26 -11.01 -6.33
CA LEU A 29 0.77 -10.82 -5.32
C LEU A 29 0.20 -11.20 -3.96
N CYS A 30 0.93 -12.02 -3.23
CA CYS A 30 0.67 -12.23 -1.83
C CYS A 30 1.42 -11.20 -0.97
N VAL A 31 1.08 -11.17 0.32
CA VAL A 31 1.77 -10.28 1.28
C VAL A 31 3.26 -10.62 1.36
N CYS A 32 3.64 -11.90 1.28
CA CYS A 32 5.04 -12.32 1.33
C CYS A 32 5.84 -11.78 0.14
N ASP A 33 5.27 -11.82 -1.07
CA ASP A 33 5.92 -11.26 -2.27
C ASP A 33 6.21 -9.77 -2.09
N LEU A 34 5.24 -9.02 -1.54
CA LEU A 34 5.43 -7.59 -1.24
C LEU A 34 6.49 -7.36 -0.16
N GLN A 35 6.61 -8.25 0.83
CA GLN A 35 7.68 -8.15 1.84
C GLN A 35 9.06 -8.31 1.20
N GLU A 36 9.21 -9.27 0.29
CA GLU A 36 10.47 -9.51 -0.43
C GLU A 36 10.79 -8.37 -1.40
N LEU A 37 9.83 -7.96 -2.23
CA LEU A 37 10.00 -6.88 -3.21
C LEU A 37 10.38 -5.54 -2.57
N LEU A 38 9.80 -5.24 -1.40
CA LEU A 38 10.00 -3.96 -0.71
C LEU A 38 11.04 -4.04 0.41
N ASN A 39 11.65 -5.22 0.63
CA ASN A 39 12.52 -5.51 1.77
C ASN A 39 11.93 -5.00 3.09
N MET A 40 10.66 -5.32 3.33
CA MET A 40 9.85 -4.75 4.41
C MET A 40 9.34 -5.83 5.37
N GLY A 41 9.48 -5.57 6.67
CA GLY A 41 8.91 -6.43 7.71
C GLY A 41 7.37 -6.45 7.68
N GLN A 42 6.79 -7.60 8.06
CA GLN A 42 5.35 -7.86 8.00
C GLN A 42 4.50 -6.81 8.74
N SER A 43 4.92 -6.37 9.92
CA SER A 43 4.16 -5.40 10.73
C SER A 43 4.06 -4.03 10.04
N ARG A 44 5.16 -3.56 9.44
CA ARG A 44 5.21 -2.31 8.70
C ARG A 44 4.37 -2.41 7.42
N LEU A 45 4.49 -3.51 6.68
CA LEU A 45 3.71 -3.75 5.47
C LEU A 45 2.21 -3.80 5.78
N SER A 46 1.80 -4.55 6.81
CA SER A 46 0.41 -4.66 7.25
C SER A 46 -0.20 -3.28 7.57
N ARG A 47 0.56 -2.41 8.26
CA ARG A 47 0.14 -1.03 8.52
C ARG A 47 -0.08 -0.23 7.22
N HIS A 48 0.84 -0.34 6.27
CA HIS A 48 0.70 0.35 4.98
C HIS A 48 -0.52 -0.16 4.19
N LEU A 49 -0.74 -1.48 4.14
CA LEU A 49 -1.91 -2.09 3.49
C LEU A 49 -3.21 -1.64 4.16
N LYS A 50 -3.25 -1.57 5.49
CA LYS A 50 -4.41 -1.06 6.23
C LYS A 50 -4.73 0.39 5.88
N ILE A 51 -3.73 1.27 5.83
CA ILE A 51 -3.91 2.67 5.44
C ILE A 51 -4.46 2.78 4.00
N LEU A 52 -3.89 2.02 3.06
CA LEU A 52 -4.35 1.99 1.68
C LEU A 52 -5.79 1.47 1.54
N LYS A 53 -6.15 0.42 2.31
CA LYS A 53 -7.52 -0.10 2.39
C LYS A 53 -8.49 0.92 2.95
N ASP A 54 -8.15 1.57 4.06
CA ASP A 54 -9.00 2.57 4.69
C ASP A 54 -9.18 3.83 3.82
N ALA A 55 -8.20 4.12 2.95
CA ALA A 55 -8.29 5.19 1.95
C ALA A 55 -9.00 4.77 0.65
N GLY A 56 -9.36 3.49 0.48
CA GLY A 56 -10.11 2.98 -0.65
C GLY A 56 -9.28 2.56 -1.87
N PHE A 57 -7.97 2.35 -1.71
CA PHE A 57 -7.10 1.82 -2.79
C PHE A 57 -7.12 0.30 -2.88
N LEU A 58 -7.45 -0.39 -1.79
CA LEU A 58 -7.49 -1.85 -1.69
C LEU A 58 -8.85 -2.30 -1.18
N TYR A 59 -9.31 -3.48 -1.59
CA TYR A 59 -10.58 -4.09 -1.19
C TYR A 59 -10.35 -5.24 -0.20
#